data_AF-A0AAV5T0T8-F1
#
_entry.id   AF-A0AAV5T0T8-F1
#
_cell.length_a   1.000
_cell.length_b   1.000
_cell.length_c   1.000
_cell.angle_alpha   90.00
_cell.angle_beta   90.00
_cell.angle_gamma   90.00
#
_symmetry.space_group_name_H-M   'P 1'
#
loop_
_entity.id
_entity.type
_entity.pdbx_description
1 polymer ?
#
loop_
_entity_poly.entity_id
_entity_poly.type
_entity_poly.pdbx_seq_one_letter_code
_entity_poly.pdbx_strand_id
1 'polypeptide(L)'
;RYPQTTNMSEEASIPTSFDGNQKEILDGTETNEVSGLIEETEQLLNSMQSPHGSDEREIAKKKCEEFANDTKPYQLFNIYKSPTFSIDLRSLALDNLFKLFWSYDGWKACRSTWEKEKIDEFCHDVIQSFPIEMDDMRKEKLARMIGMNVARGKYWADKAKWEELEKYMKDWSISENEVEQKNALMIAAFSPMEVWNKSEVRFVMEKWLITPSSSLRKTALYALHNFINRDEWALESLPRLLPILSKIMDEGWTGDEQCLAIGCIYSLNWLDHSIHIESNINFLFSFFKRFDNMAIVPLGEMYKEIKCNGNIWGCNVASHYYNV
;
A
#
# COMPACT_ATOMS: atom_id res chain seq x y z
N ARG A 1 -15.35 -48.99 19.72
CA ARG A 1 -14.87 -50.11 18.87
C ARG A 1 -13.64 -49.59 18.13
N TYR A 2 -12.45 -50.10 18.48
CA TYR A 2 -11.16 -49.80 17.82
C TYR A 2 -11.09 -50.47 16.41
N PRO A 3 -10.06 -50.15 15.59
CA PRO A 3 -8.74 -50.75 15.79
C PRO A 3 -7.59 -49.74 15.99
N GLN A 4 -6.64 -50.13 16.83
CA GLN A 4 -5.28 -49.59 16.94
C GLN A 4 -4.30 -50.37 16.04
N THR A 5 -3.07 -49.84 15.99
CA THR A 5 -1.76 -50.40 15.55
C THR A 5 -1.40 -50.06 14.09
N THR A 6 -0.20 -49.54 13.77
CA THR A 6 1.11 -50.03 14.21
C THR A 6 2.18 -48.92 14.09
N ASN A 7 3.09 -48.85 15.08
CA ASN A 7 4.36 -48.11 14.98
C ASN A 7 5.33 -48.89 14.07
N MET A 8 5.93 -48.22 13.09
CA MET A 8 7.24 -48.58 12.56
C MET A 8 8.07 -47.30 12.41
N SER A 9 9.15 -47.27 13.19
CA SER A 9 10.29 -46.37 13.10
C SER A 9 11.13 -46.73 11.87
N GLU A 10 11.39 -45.76 11.00
CA GLU A 10 12.56 -45.77 10.12
C GLU A 10 13.18 -44.38 10.10
N GLU A 11 14.34 -44.29 10.74
CA GLU A 11 15.29 -43.19 10.64
C GLU A 11 15.80 -43.12 9.20
N ALA A 12 15.43 -42.06 8.46
CA ALA A 12 16.07 -41.74 7.20
C ALA A 12 17.14 -40.66 7.44
N SER A 13 18.36 -41.19 7.48
CA SER A 13 19.69 -40.60 7.54
C SER A 13 19.87 -39.23 6.84
N ILE A 14 20.53 -38.32 7.56
CA ILE A 14 21.20 -37.13 7.02
C ILE A 14 22.46 -37.58 6.27
N PRO A 15 22.72 -37.11 5.03
CA PRO A 15 24.07 -37.12 4.47
C PRO A 15 24.66 -35.71 4.56
N THR A 16 25.49 -35.51 5.58
CA THR A 16 26.54 -34.50 5.60
C THR A 16 27.76 -35.06 4.87
N SER A 17 28.18 -34.38 3.80
CA SER A 17 29.56 -34.16 3.35
C SER A 17 29.63 -34.12 1.83
N PHE A 18 30.09 -33.01 1.27
CA PHE A 18 31.28 -32.99 0.43
C PHE A 18 31.75 -31.55 0.27
N ASP A 19 32.92 -31.30 0.84
CA ASP A 19 33.72 -30.10 0.67
C ASP A 19 34.57 -30.27 -0.61
N GLY A 20 34.86 -29.18 -1.32
CA GLY A 20 35.99 -29.13 -2.25
C GLY A 20 35.71 -28.87 -3.74
N ASN A 21 35.62 -27.58 -4.07
CA ASN A 21 36.25 -26.91 -5.22
C ASN A 21 36.26 -27.59 -6.61
N GLN A 22 35.50 -26.99 -7.53
CA GLN A 22 36.11 -26.46 -8.77
C GLN A 22 35.60 -25.04 -9.03
N LYS A 23 36.54 -24.08 -8.95
CA LYS A 23 36.43 -22.74 -9.53
C LYS A 23 36.27 -22.89 -11.04
N GLU A 24 35.26 -22.25 -11.60
CA GLU A 24 35.39 -21.57 -12.89
C GLU A 24 34.97 -20.11 -12.71
N ILE A 25 35.75 -19.26 -13.37
CA ILE A 25 35.93 -17.82 -13.19
C ILE A 25 34.95 -17.10 -14.11
N LEU A 26 33.97 -16.40 -13.54
CA LEU A 26 33.13 -15.34 -14.12
C LEU A 26 32.55 -14.59 -12.91
N ASP A 27 32.61 -13.28 -12.68
CA ASP A 27 33.20 -12.11 -13.31
C ASP A 27 33.39 -11.12 -12.13
N GLY A 28 34.63 -10.76 -11.78
CA GLY A 28 34.94 -9.95 -10.60
C GLY A 28 34.67 -8.45 -10.79
N THR A 29 34.07 -8.08 -11.92
CA THR A 29 33.86 -6.70 -12.33
C THR A 29 32.47 -6.20 -11.92
N GLU A 30 31.43 -7.04 -12.03
CA GLU A 30 30.05 -6.67 -11.70
C GLU A 30 29.82 -6.42 -10.20
N THR A 31 30.44 -7.19 -9.31
CA THR A 31 30.25 -7.03 -7.85
C THR A 31 30.89 -5.75 -7.29
N ASN A 32 31.97 -5.27 -7.91
CA ASN A 32 32.66 -4.05 -7.47
C ASN A 32 31.96 -2.79 -7.96
N GLU A 33 31.40 -2.79 -9.17
CA GLU A 33 30.64 -1.66 -9.71
C GLU A 33 29.31 -1.46 -8.95
N VAL A 34 28.61 -2.54 -8.60
CA VAL A 34 27.38 -2.46 -7.80
C VAL A 34 27.66 -1.94 -6.37
N SER A 35 28.79 -2.34 -5.76
CA SER A 35 29.20 -1.84 -4.44
C SER A 35 29.51 -0.34 -4.47
N GLY A 36 30.28 0.13 -5.46
CA GLY A 36 30.62 1.55 -5.60
C GLY A 36 29.40 2.43 -5.82
N LEU A 37 28.44 1.98 -6.63
CA LEU A 37 27.20 2.70 -6.88
C LEU A 37 26.30 2.83 -5.63
N ILE A 38 26.28 1.81 -4.77
CA ILE A 38 25.54 1.87 -3.50
C ILE A 38 26.20 2.86 -2.53
N GLU A 39 27.53 2.86 -2.45
CA GLU A 39 28.30 3.82 -1.63
C GLU A 39 28.08 5.27 -2.08
N GLU A 40 28.09 5.53 -3.39
CA GLU A 40 27.79 6.86 -3.94
C GLU A 40 26.37 7.32 -3.60
N THR A 41 25.39 6.40 -3.71
CA THR A 41 24.00 6.68 -3.38
C THR A 41 23.83 6.96 -1.88
N GLU A 42 24.50 6.19 -1.02
CA GLU A 42 24.52 6.41 0.42
C GLU A 42 25.09 7.80 0.77
N GLN A 43 26.25 8.15 0.22
CA GLN A 43 26.86 9.46 0.45
C GLN A 43 25.92 10.60 0.04
N LEU A 44 25.25 10.45 -1.10
CA LEU A 44 24.29 11.42 -1.59
C LEU A 44 23.09 11.59 -0.65
N LEU A 45 22.52 10.48 -0.18
CA LEU A 45 21.40 10.49 0.75
C LEU A 45 21.80 11.07 2.12
N ASN A 46 23.02 10.81 2.60
CA ASN A 46 23.56 11.43 3.81
C ASN A 46 23.68 12.95 3.66
N SER A 47 24.20 13.45 2.54
CA SER A 47 24.24 14.90 2.26
C SER A 47 22.85 15.53 2.14
N MET A 48 21.82 14.78 1.75
CA MET A 48 20.43 15.27 1.75
C MET A 48 19.85 15.44 3.17
N GLN A 49 20.48 14.84 4.19
CA GLN A 49 20.12 14.97 5.60
C GLN A 49 20.83 16.15 6.28
N SER A 50 21.74 16.85 5.59
CA SER A 50 22.35 18.10 6.07
C SER A 50 21.29 19.15 6.44
N PRO A 51 21.62 20.16 7.28
CA PRO A 51 20.65 21.13 7.78
C PRO A 51 19.80 21.77 6.68
N HIS A 52 18.53 22.06 7.01
CA HIS A 52 17.59 22.62 6.04
C HIS A 52 18.10 23.96 5.48
N GLY A 53 18.09 24.09 4.16
CA GLY A 53 18.55 25.30 3.46
C GLY A 53 20.08 25.39 3.29
N SER A 54 20.83 24.34 3.65
CA SER A 54 22.25 24.27 3.31
C SER A 54 22.46 24.00 1.82
N ASP A 55 23.51 24.61 1.24
CA ASP A 55 23.92 24.39 -0.14
C ASP A 55 24.19 22.90 -0.42
N GLU A 56 24.80 22.20 0.55
CA GLU A 56 25.05 20.77 0.45
C GLU A 56 23.77 19.96 0.22
N ARG A 57 22.71 20.25 1.00
CA ARG A 57 21.44 19.56 0.87
C ARG A 57 20.78 19.81 -0.48
N GLU A 58 20.79 21.06 -0.96
CA GLU A 58 20.15 21.41 -2.24
C GLU A 58 20.95 20.85 -3.43
N ILE A 59 22.28 20.86 -3.36
CA ILE A 59 23.15 20.20 -4.35
C ILE A 59 22.89 18.69 -4.36
N ALA A 60 22.77 18.06 -3.19
CA ALA A 60 22.52 16.62 -3.07
C ALA A 60 21.14 16.24 -3.61
N LYS A 61 20.09 17.02 -3.33
CA LYS A 61 18.75 16.82 -3.93
C LYS A 61 18.81 16.87 -5.45
N LYS A 62 19.45 17.91 -6.01
CA LYS A 62 19.56 18.08 -7.46
C LYS A 62 20.34 16.93 -8.11
N LYS A 63 21.46 16.52 -7.52
CA LYS A 63 22.22 15.35 -7.98
C LYS A 63 21.40 14.06 -7.91
N CYS A 64 20.58 13.90 -6.87
CA CYS A 64 19.67 12.76 -6.76
C CYS A 64 18.61 12.78 -7.87
N GLU A 65 18.10 13.95 -8.26
CA GLU A 65 17.18 14.09 -9.41
C GLU A 65 17.85 13.77 -10.76
N GLU A 66 19.13 14.11 -10.92
CA GLU A 66 19.94 13.88 -12.13
C GLU A 66 20.45 12.42 -12.28
N PHE A 67 20.31 11.60 -11.23
CA PHE A 67 20.73 10.21 -11.21
C PHE A 67 19.99 9.38 -12.28
N ALA A 68 20.73 8.48 -12.93
CA ALA A 68 20.21 7.71 -14.04
C ALA A 68 19.01 6.83 -13.61
N ASN A 69 17.87 7.00 -14.29
CA ASN A 69 16.61 6.35 -13.95
C ASN A 69 16.65 4.81 -14.11
N ASP A 70 17.65 4.28 -14.79
CA ASP A 70 17.84 2.85 -15.05
C ASP A 70 18.43 2.08 -13.85
N THR A 71 19.17 2.75 -12.98
CA THR A 71 19.87 2.15 -11.82
C THR A 71 19.35 2.70 -10.49
N LYS A 72 18.88 3.95 -10.49
CA LYS A 72 18.41 4.66 -9.29
C LYS A 72 17.35 3.89 -8.48
N PRO A 73 16.28 3.30 -9.08
CA PRO A 73 15.30 2.56 -8.28
C PRO A 73 15.89 1.40 -7.49
N TYR A 74 16.82 0.66 -8.11
CA TYR A 74 17.49 -0.49 -7.51
C TYR A 74 18.41 -0.08 -6.37
N GLN A 75 19.19 0.96 -6.57
CA GLN A 75 20.09 1.49 -5.54
C GLN A 75 19.30 1.98 -4.31
N LEU A 76 18.24 2.77 -4.54
CA LEU A 76 17.36 3.24 -3.46
C LEU A 76 16.69 2.07 -2.74
N PHE A 77 16.22 1.07 -3.47
CA PHE A 77 15.58 -0.10 -2.87
C PHE A 77 16.57 -0.99 -2.09
N ASN A 78 17.79 -1.16 -2.59
CA ASN A 78 18.87 -1.89 -1.90
C ASN A 78 19.26 -1.21 -0.58
N ILE A 79 19.35 0.12 -0.56
CA ILE A 79 19.56 0.87 0.68
C ILE A 79 18.38 0.68 1.63
N TYR A 80 17.14 0.77 1.14
CA TYR A 80 15.95 0.57 1.96
C TYR A 80 15.89 -0.83 2.62
N LYS A 81 16.11 -1.90 1.84
CA LYS A 81 15.97 -3.28 2.33
C LYS A 81 17.14 -3.73 3.20
N SER A 82 18.30 -3.10 3.08
CA SER A 82 19.47 -3.51 3.86
C SER A 82 19.37 -3.07 5.32
N PRO A 83 19.49 -4.00 6.29
CA PRO A 83 19.48 -3.68 7.71
C PRO A 83 20.77 -3.00 8.19
N THR A 84 21.81 -2.92 7.35
CA THR A 84 23.10 -2.30 7.71
C THR A 84 23.04 -0.78 7.76
N PHE A 85 22.08 -0.17 7.07
CA PHE A 85 21.91 1.28 7.03
C PHE A 85 21.02 1.79 8.14
N SER A 86 21.22 3.07 8.52
CA SER A 86 20.41 3.72 9.54
C SER A 86 18.93 3.80 9.13
N ILE A 87 18.04 3.83 10.13
CA ILE A 87 16.59 3.94 9.91
C ILE A 87 16.25 5.20 9.11
N ASP A 88 16.91 6.32 9.39
CA ASP A 88 16.69 7.59 8.69
C ASP A 88 17.10 7.50 7.22
N LEU A 89 18.22 6.84 6.93
CA LEU A 89 18.69 6.63 5.57
C LEU A 89 17.76 5.70 4.79
N ARG A 90 17.34 4.58 5.40
CA ARG A 90 16.36 3.64 4.84
C ARG A 90 15.02 4.32 4.55
N SER A 91 14.56 5.17 5.46
CA SER A 91 13.32 5.95 5.29
C SER A 91 13.43 6.96 4.16
N LEU A 92 14.55 7.68 4.07
CA LEU A 92 14.82 8.64 3.01
C LEU A 92 14.97 7.96 1.64
N ALA A 93 15.59 6.78 1.59
CA ALA A 93 15.70 5.99 0.37
C ALA A 93 14.32 5.57 -0.15
N LEU A 94 13.46 5.04 0.74
CA LEU A 94 12.08 4.71 0.40
C LEU A 94 11.27 5.95 -0.03
N ASP A 95 11.49 7.11 0.59
CA ASP A 95 10.84 8.37 0.20
C ASP A 95 11.21 8.82 -1.20
N ASN A 96 12.50 8.75 -1.57
CA ASN A 96 12.95 9.10 -2.90
C ASN A 96 12.45 8.09 -3.94
N LEU A 97 12.43 6.79 -3.60
CA LEU A 97 11.88 5.75 -4.46
C LEU A 97 10.37 5.96 -4.68
N PHE A 98 9.65 6.29 -3.61
CA PHE A 98 8.23 6.57 -3.67
C PHE A 98 7.92 7.78 -4.56
N LYS A 99 8.69 8.87 -4.43
CA LYS A 99 8.57 10.06 -5.28
C LYS A 99 8.88 9.75 -6.75
N LEU A 100 9.91 8.94 -7.00
CA LEU A 100 10.30 8.54 -8.34
C LEU A 100 9.16 7.81 -9.08
N PHE A 101 8.40 6.98 -8.37
CA PHE A 101 7.27 6.26 -8.97
C PHE A 101 5.90 6.91 -8.74
N TRP A 102 5.85 8.08 -8.10
CA TRP A 102 4.58 8.77 -7.79
C TRP A 102 3.79 9.13 -9.05
N SER A 103 4.47 9.38 -10.17
CA SER A 103 3.85 9.58 -11.47
C SER A 103 4.07 8.37 -12.38
N TYR A 104 3.11 8.13 -13.28
CA TYR A 104 3.26 7.11 -14.31
C TYR A 104 4.48 7.37 -15.20
N ASP A 105 4.78 8.65 -15.49
CA ASP A 105 5.94 9.02 -16.29
C ASP A 105 7.26 8.63 -15.60
N GLY A 106 7.34 8.74 -14.27
CA GLY A 106 8.51 8.30 -13.50
C GLY A 106 8.70 6.79 -13.56
N TRP A 107 7.63 6.01 -13.35
CA TRP A 107 7.67 4.55 -13.54
C TRP A 107 8.04 4.18 -14.98
N LYS A 108 7.38 4.80 -15.97
CA LYS A 108 7.60 4.54 -17.39
C LYS A 108 9.04 4.83 -17.81
N ALA A 109 9.63 5.93 -17.33
CA ALA A 109 11.02 6.30 -17.62
C ALA A 109 12.00 5.25 -17.11
N CYS A 110 11.79 4.70 -15.91
CA CYS A 110 12.63 3.63 -15.38
C CYS A 110 12.40 2.33 -16.19
N ARG A 111 11.14 1.91 -16.29
CA ARG A 111 10.73 0.67 -16.97
C ARG A 111 11.16 0.61 -18.43
N SER A 112 11.10 1.71 -19.19
CA SER A 112 11.46 1.71 -20.62
C SER A 112 12.91 1.35 -20.90
N THR A 113 13.77 1.43 -19.89
CA THR A 113 15.19 1.09 -19.98
C THR A 113 15.50 -0.31 -19.44
N TRP A 114 14.53 -0.97 -18.80
CA TRP A 114 14.74 -2.27 -18.15
C TRP A 114 14.26 -3.41 -19.03
N GLU A 115 15.04 -4.49 -19.00
CA GLU A 115 14.60 -5.79 -19.49
C GLU A 115 13.47 -6.33 -18.60
N LYS A 116 12.65 -7.24 -19.15
CA LYS A 116 11.48 -7.77 -18.46
C LYS A 116 11.87 -8.48 -17.16
N GLU A 117 12.95 -9.25 -17.22
CA GLU A 117 13.54 -9.99 -16.11
C GLU A 117 13.90 -9.05 -14.96
N LYS A 118 14.52 -7.91 -15.27
CA LYS A 118 14.83 -6.85 -14.31
C LYS A 118 13.56 -6.16 -13.78
N ILE A 119 12.49 -6.04 -14.55
CA ILE A 119 11.22 -5.53 -13.99
C ILE A 119 10.64 -6.55 -13.00
N ASP A 120 10.63 -7.83 -13.37
CA ASP A 120 10.06 -8.91 -12.57
C ASP A 120 10.84 -9.14 -11.27
N GLU A 121 12.18 -9.09 -11.31
CA GLU A 121 13.05 -9.16 -10.12
C GLU A 121 12.77 -8.01 -9.15
N PHE A 122 12.74 -6.75 -9.65
CA PHE A 122 12.40 -5.59 -8.83
C PHE A 122 11.04 -5.74 -8.15
N CYS A 123 10.04 -6.17 -8.92
CA CYS A 123 8.68 -6.38 -8.43
C CYS A 123 8.66 -7.44 -7.32
N HIS A 124 9.33 -8.57 -7.54
CA HIS A 124 9.46 -9.66 -6.58
C HIS A 124 10.10 -9.17 -5.28
N ASP A 125 11.24 -8.49 -5.38
CA ASP A 125 11.99 -7.94 -4.25
C ASP A 125 11.17 -6.96 -3.40
N VAL A 126 10.41 -6.10 -4.07
CA VAL A 126 9.51 -5.12 -3.43
C VAL A 126 8.40 -5.81 -2.65
N ILE A 127 7.74 -6.82 -3.22
CA ILE A 127 6.64 -7.52 -2.53
C ILE A 127 7.14 -8.43 -1.40
N GLN A 128 8.31 -9.08 -1.54
CA GLN A 128 8.94 -9.86 -0.46
C GLN A 128 9.32 -9.00 0.74
N SER A 129 9.72 -7.75 0.51
CA SER A 129 10.12 -6.84 1.59
C SER A 129 8.94 -6.36 2.44
N PHE A 130 7.72 -6.44 1.90
CA PHE A 130 6.51 -5.95 2.57
C PHE A 130 6.17 -6.65 3.89
N PRO A 131 6.07 -7.99 3.97
CA PRO A 131 5.80 -8.67 5.23
C PRO A 131 6.92 -8.49 6.26
N ILE A 132 8.16 -8.19 5.83
CA ILE A 132 9.35 -8.03 6.68
C ILE A 132 9.40 -6.65 7.35
N GLU A 133 8.83 -5.61 6.74
CA GLU A 133 8.80 -4.27 7.34
C GLU A 133 7.94 -4.25 8.61
N MET A 134 8.54 -3.76 9.70
CA MET A 134 7.95 -3.75 11.04
C MET A 134 7.48 -2.36 11.47
N ASP A 135 7.95 -1.31 10.80
CA ASP A 135 7.53 0.06 11.08
C ASP A 135 6.28 0.42 10.27
N ASP A 136 5.22 0.79 10.97
CA ASP A 136 3.90 1.05 10.37
C ASP A 136 3.95 2.15 9.29
N MET A 137 4.74 3.21 9.48
CA MET A 137 4.83 4.31 8.53
C MET A 137 5.55 3.90 7.25
N ARG A 138 6.68 3.19 7.35
CA ARG A 138 7.38 2.63 6.18
C ARG A 138 6.56 1.55 5.50
N LYS A 139 5.86 0.72 6.29
CA LYS A 139 4.96 -0.31 5.76
C LYS A 139 3.81 0.30 4.96
N GLU A 140 3.16 1.33 5.48
CA GLU A 140 2.12 2.06 4.72
C GLU A 140 2.69 2.65 3.42
N LYS A 141 3.89 3.25 3.48
CA LYS A 141 4.56 3.81 2.29
C LYS A 141 4.90 2.74 1.25
N LEU A 142 5.37 1.57 1.69
CA LEU A 142 5.64 0.44 0.83
C LEU A 142 4.35 -0.13 0.21
N ALA A 143 3.26 -0.23 0.99
CA ALA A 143 1.94 -0.61 0.48
C ALA A 143 1.45 0.36 -0.61
N ARG A 144 1.63 1.67 -0.40
CA ARG A 144 1.32 2.71 -1.40
C ARG A 144 2.15 2.53 -2.66
N MET A 145 3.45 2.30 -2.52
CA MET A 145 4.35 2.09 -3.65
C MET A 145 3.95 0.85 -4.45
N ILE A 146 3.71 -0.28 -3.79
CA ILE A 146 3.26 -1.53 -4.41
C ILE A 146 1.95 -1.29 -5.17
N GLY A 147 0.94 -0.76 -4.47
CA GLY A 147 -0.40 -0.67 -5.03
C GLY A 147 -0.57 0.43 -6.06
N MET A 148 -0.22 1.67 -5.74
CA MET A 148 -0.47 2.81 -6.62
C MET A 148 0.49 2.90 -7.78
N ASN A 149 1.74 2.50 -7.57
CA ASN A 149 2.81 2.85 -8.49
C ASN A 149 3.29 1.63 -9.29
N VAL A 150 3.69 0.54 -8.60
CA VAL A 150 4.24 -0.65 -9.26
C VAL A 150 3.13 -1.45 -9.94
N ALA A 151 2.08 -1.85 -9.21
CA ALA A 151 1.00 -2.66 -9.75
C ALA A 151 0.25 -1.93 -10.87
N ARG A 152 -0.09 -0.65 -10.66
CA ARG A 152 -0.69 0.22 -11.69
C ARG A 152 0.21 0.39 -12.89
N GLY A 153 1.49 0.65 -12.66
CA GLY A 153 2.50 0.84 -13.70
C GLY A 153 2.68 -0.41 -14.56
N LYS A 154 2.69 -1.60 -13.95
CA LYS A 154 2.73 -2.89 -14.66
C LYS A 154 1.46 -3.09 -15.51
N TYR A 155 0.30 -2.89 -14.91
CA TYR A 155 -0.98 -3.04 -15.61
C TYR A 155 -1.17 -2.07 -16.77
N TRP A 156 -0.78 -0.81 -16.63
CA TRP A 156 -0.97 0.16 -17.70
C TRP A 156 -0.08 -0.09 -18.91
N ALA A 157 1.13 -0.59 -18.69
CA ALA A 157 2.07 -0.85 -19.75
C ALA A 157 1.89 -2.24 -20.39
N ASP A 158 1.51 -3.27 -19.63
CA ASP A 158 1.29 -4.63 -20.18
C ASP A 158 -0.17 -4.97 -20.46
N LYS A 159 -1.12 -4.17 -19.96
CA LYS A 159 -2.54 -4.54 -19.87
C LYS A 159 -2.77 -5.90 -19.22
N ALA A 160 -1.83 -6.32 -18.37
CA ALA A 160 -1.82 -7.59 -17.68
C ALA A 160 -1.73 -7.37 -16.17
N LYS A 161 -2.39 -8.26 -15.42
CA LYS A 161 -2.30 -8.26 -13.95
C LYS A 161 -0.92 -8.72 -13.50
N TRP A 162 -0.50 -8.25 -12.33
CA TRP A 162 0.67 -8.79 -11.65
C TRP A 162 0.25 -10.06 -10.89
N GLU A 163 0.41 -11.21 -11.54
CA GLU A 163 -0.07 -12.51 -11.05
C GLU A 163 0.48 -12.87 -9.66
N GLU A 164 1.76 -12.55 -9.40
CA GLU A 164 2.37 -12.78 -8.10
C GLU A 164 1.72 -11.93 -6.99
N LEU A 165 1.44 -10.65 -7.24
CA LEU A 165 0.69 -9.82 -6.29
C LEU A 165 -0.72 -10.39 -6.04
N GLU A 166 -1.41 -10.82 -7.09
CA GLU A 166 -2.73 -11.45 -6.96
C GLU A 166 -2.67 -12.72 -6.08
N LYS A 167 -1.64 -13.55 -6.27
CA LYS A 167 -1.38 -14.73 -5.44
C LYS A 167 -1.14 -14.37 -3.98
N TYR A 168 -0.22 -13.44 -3.70
CA TYR A 168 0.08 -13.00 -2.32
C TYR A 168 -1.16 -12.53 -1.59
N MET A 169 -1.98 -11.75 -2.28
CA MET A 169 -3.18 -11.16 -1.71
C MET A 169 -4.26 -12.19 -1.45
N LYS A 170 -4.42 -13.15 -2.36
CA LYS A 170 -5.31 -14.28 -2.17
C LYS A 170 -4.88 -15.09 -0.94
N ASP A 171 -3.61 -15.50 -0.88
CA ASP A 171 -3.07 -16.32 0.20
C ASP A 171 -3.18 -15.60 1.55
N TRP A 172 -2.80 -14.32 1.63
CA TRP A 172 -2.91 -13.51 2.84
C TRP A 172 -4.36 -13.22 3.25
N SER A 173 -5.29 -13.08 2.31
CA SER A 173 -6.71 -12.82 2.60
C SER A 173 -7.47 -14.03 3.18
N ILE A 174 -6.93 -15.24 3.02
CA ILE A 174 -7.52 -16.46 3.56
C ILE A 174 -6.70 -17.08 4.68
N SER A 175 -5.49 -16.56 4.93
CA SER A 175 -4.62 -16.97 6.04
C SER A 175 -5.36 -16.90 7.38
N GLU A 176 -4.93 -17.69 8.36
CA GLU A 176 -5.38 -17.57 9.75
C GLU A 176 -4.58 -16.51 10.53
N ASN A 177 -3.48 -16.01 9.94
CA ASN A 177 -2.62 -15.00 10.54
C ASN A 177 -3.19 -13.58 10.32
N GLU A 178 -3.60 -12.92 11.40
CA GLU A 178 -4.12 -11.55 11.37
C GLU A 178 -3.13 -10.55 10.73
N VAL A 179 -1.82 -10.74 10.90
CA VAL A 179 -0.79 -9.85 10.31
C VAL A 179 -0.81 -9.96 8.79
N GLU A 180 -0.92 -11.17 8.25
CA GLU A 180 -1.01 -11.40 6.81
C GLU A 180 -2.32 -10.82 6.25
N GLN A 181 -3.44 -11.03 6.94
CA GLN A 181 -4.72 -10.43 6.56
C GLN A 181 -4.65 -8.90 6.53
N LYS A 182 -3.97 -8.26 7.50
CA LYS A 182 -3.71 -6.80 7.48
C LYS A 182 -2.84 -6.39 6.31
N ASN A 183 -1.78 -7.15 6.04
CA ASN A 183 -0.89 -6.90 4.90
C ASN A 183 -1.67 -6.85 3.59
N ALA A 184 -2.55 -7.84 3.36
CA ALA A 184 -3.43 -7.85 2.20
C ALA A 184 -4.32 -6.60 2.15
N LEU A 185 -4.98 -6.25 3.24
CA LEU A 185 -5.85 -5.06 3.31
C LEU A 185 -5.09 -3.75 3.06
N MET A 186 -3.85 -3.63 3.56
CA MET A 186 -3.03 -2.44 3.36
C MET A 186 -2.63 -2.24 1.90
N ILE A 187 -2.20 -3.29 1.21
CA ILE A 187 -1.90 -3.19 -0.24
C ILE A 187 -3.18 -2.97 -1.03
N ALA A 188 -4.27 -3.66 -0.67
CA ALA A 188 -5.57 -3.49 -1.30
C ALA A 188 -5.97 -2.01 -1.28
N ALA A 189 -5.89 -1.36 -0.12
CA ALA A 189 -6.25 0.05 0.08
C ALA A 189 -5.66 1.00 -0.98
N PHE A 190 -4.48 0.67 -1.52
CA PHE A 190 -3.77 1.54 -2.44
C PHE A 190 -3.77 1.08 -3.89
N SER A 191 -4.18 -0.15 -4.15
CA SER A 191 -4.05 -0.76 -5.46
C SER A 191 -5.28 -0.48 -6.34
N PRO A 192 -5.10 -0.09 -7.61
CA PRO A 192 -6.21 0.22 -8.52
C PRO A 192 -7.11 -1.00 -8.76
N MET A 193 -8.44 -0.85 -8.89
CA MET A 193 -9.35 -2.00 -9.10
C MET A 193 -9.06 -2.77 -10.36
N GLU A 194 -8.50 -2.12 -11.38
CA GLU A 194 -8.18 -2.74 -12.66
C GLU A 194 -7.12 -3.85 -12.54
N VAL A 195 -6.33 -3.85 -11.45
CA VAL A 195 -5.40 -4.96 -11.17
C VAL A 195 -6.06 -6.14 -10.45
N TRP A 196 -7.32 -6.00 -10.01
CA TRP A 196 -8.00 -6.97 -9.17
C TRP A 196 -9.20 -7.64 -9.83
N ASN A 197 -9.58 -8.79 -9.28
CA ASN A 197 -10.92 -9.33 -9.47
C ASN A 197 -11.91 -8.63 -8.51
N LYS A 198 -12.80 -7.80 -9.08
CA LYS A 198 -13.81 -7.03 -8.34
C LYS A 198 -14.65 -7.88 -7.37
N SER A 199 -15.02 -9.10 -7.77
CA SER A 199 -15.83 -10.00 -6.94
C SER A 199 -15.07 -10.49 -5.71
N GLU A 200 -13.77 -10.75 -5.85
CA GLU A 200 -12.92 -11.24 -4.75
C GLU A 200 -12.60 -10.12 -3.76
N VAL A 201 -12.25 -8.92 -4.24
CA VAL A 201 -12.02 -7.76 -3.37
C VAL A 201 -13.27 -7.43 -2.56
N ARG A 202 -14.45 -7.49 -3.18
CA ARG A 202 -15.73 -7.29 -2.49
C ARG A 202 -15.94 -8.31 -1.37
N PHE A 203 -15.81 -9.60 -1.69
CA PHE A 203 -16.00 -10.67 -0.71
C PHE A 203 -15.05 -10.55 0.47
N VAL A 204 -13.77 -10.25 0.19
CA VAL A 204 -12.73 -10.04 1.20
C VAL A 204 -13.07 -8.83 2.06
N MET A 205 -13.52 -7.72 1.47
CA MET A 205 -13.90 -6.52 2.22
C MET A 205 -15.12 -6.75 3.11
N GLU A 206 -16.19 -7.35 2.59
CA GLU A 206 -17.40 -7.66 3.37
C GLU A 206 -17.05 -8.55 4.57
N LYS A 207 -16.22 -9.59 4.36
CA LYS A 207 -15.73 -10.47 5.43
C LYS A 207 -14.97 -9.70 6.51
N TRP A 208 -14.06 -8.81 6.12
CA TRP A 208 -13.20 -8.11 7.08
C TRP A 208 -13.86 -6.93 7.77
N LEU A 209 -14.94 -6.36 7.23
CA LEU A 209 -15.70 -5.33 7.93
C LEU A 209 -16.50 -5.88 9.12
N ILE A 210 -16.87 -7.17 9.07
CA ILE A 210 -17.67 -7.83 10.13
C ILE A 210 -16.84 -8.75 11.05
N THR A 211 -15.52 -8.80 10.88
CA THR A 211 -14.64 -9.63 11.73
C THR A 211 -14.65 -9.15 13.18
N PRO A 212 -14.54 -10.03 14.20
CA PRO A 212 -14.45 -9.60 15.59
C PRO A 212 -13.16 -8.82 15.92
N SER A 213 -12.10 -8.92 15.11
CA SER A 213 -10.85 -8.18 15.33
C SER A 213 -10.99 -6.70 14.95
N SER A 214 -10.97 -5.82 15.96
CA SER A 214 -10.98 -4.36 15.77
C SER A 214 -9.86 -3.88 14.84
N SER A 215 -8.66 -4.44 14.98
CA SER A 215 -7.54 -3.98 14.17
C SER A 215 -7.71 -4.32 12.69
N LEU A 216 -8.21 -5.52 12.35
CA LEU A 216 -8.56 -5.87 10.97
C LEU A 216 -9.70 -5.03 10.42
N ARG A 217 -10.73 -4.79 11.22
CA ARG A 217 -11.85 -3.92 10.82
C ARG A 217 -11.39 -2.51 10.51
N LYS A 218 -10.51 -1.93 11.33
CA LYS A 218 -9.89 -0.61 11.07
C LYS A 218 -9.18 -0.60 9.73
N THR A 219 -8.33 -1.60 9.47
CA THR A 219 -7.60 -1.69 8.20
C THR A 219 -8.56 -1.90 7.02
N ALA A 220 -9.63 -2.67 7.18
CA ALA A 220 -10.66 -2.87 6.16
C ALA A 220 -11.45 -1.58 5.89
N LEU A 221 -11.84 -0.83 6.93
CA LEU A 221 -12.49 0.48 6.78
C LEU A 221 -11.56 1.48 6.10
N TYR A 222 -10.27 1.50 6.44
CA TYR A 222 -9.28 2.33 5.77
C TYR A 222 -9.13 1.95 4.29
N ALA A 223 -9.07 0.66 3.97
CA ALA A 223 -9.00 0.17 2.60
C ALA A 223 -10.26 0.54 1.82
N LEU A 224 -11.45 0.33 2.40
CA LEU A 224 -12.72 0.72 1.81
C LEU A 224 -12.79 2.22 1.55
N HIS A 225 -12.42 3.05 2.52
CA HIS A 225 -12.39 4.51 2.35
C HIS A 225 -11.50 4.92 1.18
N ASN A 226 -10.31 4.33 1.04
CA ASN A 226 -9.44 4.62 -0.10
C ASN A 226 -10.03 4.12 -1.43
N PHE A 227 -10.70 2.98 -1.46
CA PHE A 227 -11.36 2.49 -2.66
C PHE A 227 -12.49 3.41 -3.12
N ILE A 228 -13.35 3.85 -2.20
CA ILE A 228 -14.45 4.76 -2.50
C ILE A 228 -13.92 6.05 -3.12
N ASN A 229 -12.85 6.62 -2.58
CA ASN A 229 -12.30 7.88 -3.07
C ASN A 229 -11.59 7.77 -4.44
N ARG A 230 -11.40 6.56 -4.99
CA ARG A 230 -10.59 6.33 -6.19
C ARG A 230 -11.35 5.69 -7.34
N ASP A 231 -12.44 4.98 -7.08
CA ASP A 231 -13.08 4.13 -8.08
C ASP A 231 -14.61 4.18 -8.03
N GLU A 232 -15.23 4.42 -9.18
CA GLU A 232 -16.67 4.42 -9.37
C GLU A 232 -17.31 3.04 -9.06
N TRP A 233 -16.56 1.93 -9.16
CA TRP A 233 -17.08 0.60 -8.81
C TRP A 233 -17.40 0.45 -7.32
N ALA A 234 -16.76 1.21 -6.43
CA ALA A 234 -17.15 1.25 -5.03
C ALA A 234 -18.63 1.65 -4.89
N LEU A 235 -19.15 2.41 -5.87
CA LEU A 235 -20.57 2.78 -5.98
C LEU A 235 -21.46 1.62 -6.36
N GLU A 236 -21.04 0.71 -7.24
CA GLU A 236 -21.85 -0.47 -7.55
C GLU A 236 -21.98 -1.42 -6.35
N SER A 237 -21.02 -1.36 -5.42
CA SER A 237 -21.02 -2.15 -4.19
C SER A 237 -21.76 -1.47 -3.02
N LEU A 238 -22.16 -0.19 -3.19
CA LEU A 238 -22.82 0.67 -2.19
C LEU A 238 -23.95 -0.02 -1.42
N PRO A 239 -24.97 -0.61 -2.07
CA PRO A 239 -26.19 -1.01 -1.36
C PRO A 239 -25.95 -2.17 -0.41
N ARG A 240 -24.88 -2.94 -0.62
CA ARG A 240 -24.51 -4.10 0.21
C ARG A 240 -23.61 -3.71 1.37
N LEU A 241 -22.76 -2.70 1.21
CA LEU A 241 -21.84 -2.24 2.26
C LEU A 241 -22.52 -1.30 3.26
N LEU A 242 -23.54 -0.54 2.83
CA LEU A 242 -24.28 0.40 3.69
C LEU A 242 -24.89 -0.23 4.96
N PRO A 243 -25.57 -1.40 4.91
CA PRO A 243 -26.06 -2.07 6.11
C PRO A 243 -24.94 -2.49 7.07
N ILE A 244 -23.79 -2.92 6.53
CA ILE A 244 -22.62 -3.30 7.34
C ILE A 244 -22.05 -2.07 8.04
N LEU A 245 -21.85 -0.97 7.30
CA LEU A 245 -21.37 0.30 7.85
C LEU A 245 -22.35 0.88 8.89
N SER A 246 -23.65 0.74 8.67
CA SER A 246 -24.67 1.19 9.64
C SER A 246 -24.65 0.35 10.92
N LYS A 247 -24.51 -0.98 10.80
CA LYS A 247 -24.38 -1.88 11.95
C LYS A 247 -23.13 -1.59 12.79
N ILE A 248 -22.00 -1.33 12.13
CA ILE A 248 -20.74 -0.90 12.77
C ILE A 248 -20.96 0.34 13.65
N MET A 249 -21.82 1.26 13.20
CA MET A 249 -22.10 2.52 13.86
C MET A 249 -23.12 2.39 15.00
N ASP A 250 -24.08 1.47 14.88
CA ASP A 250 -25.09 1.17 15.91
C ASP A 250 -24.51 0.36 17.09
N GLU A 251 -23.44 -0.41 16.89
CA GLU A 251 -22.78 -1.21 17.93
C GLU A 251 -21.93 -0.38 18.92
N GLY A 252 -21.94 0.95 18.81
CA GLY A 252 -21.31 1.86 19.78
C GLY A 252 -19.78 1.88 19.72
N TRP A 253 -19.19 1.59 18.56
CA TRP A 253 -17.74 1.58 18.41
C TRP A 253 -17.17 3.01 18.47
N THR A 254 -16.02 3.15 19.11
CA THR A 254 -15.47 4.46 19.52
C THR A 254 -14.19 4.81 18.75
N GLY A 255 -13.91 6.11 18.60
CA GLY A 255 -12.64 6.60 18.06
C GLY A 255 -12.50 6.45 16.54
N ASP A 256 -11.37 5.92 16.09
CA ASP A 256 -10.98 5.91 14.67
C ASP A 256 -11.87 5.04 13.76
N GLU A 257 -12.41 3.92 14.27
CA GLU A 257 -13.33 3.05 13.50
C GLU A 257 -14.57 3.81 13.10
N GLN A 258 -15.15 4.53 14.05
CA GLN A 258 -16.33 5.35 13.85
C GLN A 258 -16.05 6.45 12.83
N CYS A 259 -14.91 7.15 12.97
CA CYS A 259 -14.55 8.21 12.03
C CYS A 259 -14.28 7.66 10.61
N LEU A 260 -13.65 6.48 10.48
CA LEU A 260 -13.41 5.82 9.18
C LEU A 260 -14.70 5.31 8.52
N ALA A 261 -15.60 4.70 9.31
CA ALA A 261 -16.91 4.26 8.82
C ALA A 261 -17.75 5.46 8.36
N ILE A 262 -17.67 6.57 9.09
CA ILE A 262 -18.28 7.84 8.67
C ILE A 262 -17.64 8.40 7.42
N GLY A 263 -16.30 8.39 7.34
CA GLY A 263 -15.58 8.77 6.13
C GLY A 263 -16.06 7.96 4.92
N CYS A 264 -16.22 6.64 5.08
CA CYS A 264 -16.81 5.80 4.05
C CYS A 264 -18.22 6.25 3.68
N ILE A 265 -19.15 6.33 4.64
CA ILE A 265 -20.55 6.75 4.39
C ILE A 265 -20.60 8.13 3.73
N TYR A 266 -19.74 9.06 4.15
CA TYR A 266 -19.68 10.40 3.61
C TYR A 266 -19.16 10.43 2.16
N SER A 267 -18.02 9.79 1.88
CA SER A 267 -17.49 9.66 0.52
C SER A 267 -18.48 8.94 -0.41
N LEU A 268 -19.21 7.95 0.11
CA LEU A 268 -20.27 7.23 -0.59
C LEU A 268 -21.44 8.13 -0.98
N ASN A 269 -21.87 9.06 -0.11
CA ASN A 269 -23.00 9.96 -0.39
C ASN A 269 -22.66 11.07 -1.40
N TRP A 270 -21.39 11.48 -1.50
CA TRP A 270 -20.95 12.52 -2.45
C TRP A 270 -20.83 12.01 -3.88
N LEU A 271 -20.50 10.73 -4.06
CA LEU A 271 -20.39 10.13 -5.40
C LEU A 271 -21.77 9.87 -6.05
N ASP A 272 -22.85 9.82 -5.25
CA ASP A 272 -24.25 9.71 -5.71
C ASP A 272 -24.87 11.07 -6.10
N HIS A 273 -24.06 12.12 -6.28
CA HIS A 273 -24.51 13.44 -6.74
C HIS A 273 -25.04 13.47 -8.18
N SER A 274 -25.07 12.34 -8.88
CA SER A 274 -25.76 12.19 -10.16
C SER A 274 -27.23 11.77 -10.02
N ILE A 275 -27.75 11.37 -8.85
CA ILE A 275 -29.12 10.84 -8.76
C ILE A 275 -30.01 11.46 -7.66
N HIS A 276 -29.64 11.63 -6.37
CA HIS A 276 -30.59 12.19 -5.36
C HIS A 276 -29.95 12.98 -4.18
N ILE A 277 -29.80 14.30 -4.33
CA ILE A 277 -29.13 15.18 -3.33
C ILE A 277 -29.91 15.36 -2.02
N GLU A 278 -31.23 15.52 -2.07
CA GLU A 278 -32.02 15.90 -0.86
C GLU A 278 -32.29 14.74 0.10
N SER A 279 -32.47 13.51 -0.39
CA SER A 279 -32.69 12.33 0.48
C SER A 279 -31.42 11.90 1.21
N ASN A 280 -30.28 11.96 0.52
CA ASN A 280 -28.98 11.54 1.05
C ASN A 280 -28.43 12.53 2.08
N ILE A 281 -28.61 13.83 1.85
CA ILE A 281 -28.25 14.86 2.82
C ILE A 281 -29.12 14.75 4.09
N ASN A 282 -30.41 14.48 3.96
CA ASN A 282 -31.29 14.28 5.12
C ASN A 282 -30.98 12.98 5.86
N PHE A 283 -30.59 11.90 5.16
CA PHE A 283 -30.04 10.70 5.78
C PHE A 283 -28.77 11.03 6.56
N LEU A 284 -27.77 11.66 5.93
CA LEU A 284 -26.53 12.07 6.60
C LEU A 284 -26.78 12.98 7.81
N PHE A 285 -27.64 14.00 7.70
CA PHE A 285 -27.96 14.87 8.83
C PHE A 285 -28.71 14.12 9.94
N SER A 286 -29.67 13.27 9.61
CA SER A 286 -30.38 12.44 10.59
C SER A 286 -29.49 11.37 11.22
N PHE A 287 -28.50 10.90 10.47
CA PHE A 287 -27.50 9.92 10.87
C PHE A 287 -26.46 10.55 11.80
N PHE A 288 -25.90 11.70 11.42
CA PHE A 288 -24.89 12.42 12.22
C PHE A 288 -25.47 13.07 13.49
N LYS A 289 -26.76 13.45 13.49
CA LYS A 289 -27.46 13.89 14.70
C LYS A 289 -27.50 12.85 15.82
N ARG A 290 -27.19 11.57 15.55
CA ARG A 290 -27.13 10.50 16.56
C ARG A 290 -25.82 10.48 17.34
N PHE A 291 -24.83 11.28 16.96
CA PHE A 291 -23.51 11.31 17.59
C PHE A 291 -23.28 12.67 18.25
N ASP A 292 -23.34 12.71 19.59
CA ASP A 292 -23.25 13.94 20.39
C ASP A 292 -21.94 14.75 20.22
N ASN A 293 -20.91 14.15 19.59
CA ASN A 293 -19.56 14.73 19.45
C ASN A 293 -19.14 15.01 17.99
N MET A 294 -20.07 15.08 17.04
CA MET A 294 -19.75 15.33 15.64
C MET A 294 -20.27 16.68 15.14
N ALA A 295 -19.34 17.49 14.63
CA ALA A 295 -19.65 18.74 13.94
C ALA A 295 -19.32 18.60 12.45
N ILE A 296 -20.34 18.78 11.60
CA ILE A 296 -20.14 19.02 10.17
C ILE A 296 -19.80 20.50 10.04
N VAL A 297 -18.58 20.83 9.62
CA VAL A 297 -18.16 22.22 9.41
C VAL A 297 -18.33 22.55 7.92
N PRO A 298 -19.28 23.42 7.55
CA PRO A 298 -19.38 23.91 6.18
C PRO A 298 -18.23 24.88 5.89
N LEU A 299 -17.42 24.58 4.87
CA LEU A 299 -16.41 25.46 4.30
C LEU A 299 -16.91 25.95 2.93
N GLY A 300 -17.90 26.85 2.95
CA GLY A 300 -18.51 27.38 1.73
C GLY A 300 -19.36 26.36 0.96
N GLU A 301 -19.72 26.69 -0.28
CA GLU A 301 -20.69 25.92 -1.09
C GLU A 301 -20.17 24.55 -1.59
N MET A 302 -18.87 24.26 -1.50
CA MET A 302 -18.27 23.06 -2.12
C MET A 302 -17.39 22.19 -1.20
N TYR A 303 -17.16 22.58 0.05
CA TYR A 303 -16.34 21.80 0.98
C TYR A 303 -17.08 21.61 2.30
N LYS A 304 -17.17 20.38 2.79
CA LYS A 304 -17.55 20.13 4.19
C LYS A 304 -16.52 19.19 4.80
N GLU A 305 -15.90 19.65 5.87
CA GLU A 305 -15.04 18.84 6.73
C GLU A 305 -15.91 18.15 7.78
N ILE A 306 -15.62 16.89 8.06
CA ILE A 306 -16.14 16.23 9.26
C ILE A 306 -15.08 16.31 10.33
N LYS A 307 -15.40 16.93 11.46
CA LYS A 307 -14.55 16.90 12.66
C LYS A 307 -15.08 15.84 13.62
N CYS A 308 -14.23 14.86 13.91
CA CYS A 308 -14.52 13.71 14.77
C CYS A 308 -13.38 13.57 15.79
N ASN A 309 -13.65 13.78 17.08
CA ASN A 309 -12.65 13.65 18.17
C ASN A 309 -11.35 14.45 17.96
N GLY A 310 -11.43 15.65 17.37
CA GLY A 310 -10.26 16.51 17.09
C GLY A 310 -9.54 16.21 15.77
N ASN A 311 -9.87 15.11 15.09
CA ASN A 311 -9.37 14.80 13.75
C ASN A 311 -10.25 15.48 12.68
N ILE A 312 -9.60 16.10 11.69
CA ILE A 312 -10.25 16.70 10.53
C ILE A 312 -10.23 15.69 9.39
N TRP A 313 -11.40 15.23 8.97
CA TRP A 313 -11.58 14.40 7.79
C TRP A 313 -11.99 15.33 6.64
N GLY A 314 -10.97 15.81 5.91
CA GLY A 314 -11.14 16.62 4.71
C GLY A 314 -11.36 15.74 3.49
N CYS A 315 -12.37 16.05 2.68
CA CYS A 315 -12.45 15.55 1.32
C CYS A 315 -11.58 16.44 0.42
N ASN A 316 -10.58 15.85 -0.22
CA ASN A 316 -9.77 16.56 -1.21
C ASN A 316 -10.53 16.54 -2.54
N VAL A 317 -11.43 17.50 -2.75
CA VAL A 317 -12.31 17.58 -3.94
C VAL A 317 -11.60 18.16 -5.18
N ALA A 318 -10.35 18.62 -5.08
CA ALA A 318 -9.82 19.53 -6.10
C ALA A 318 -8.95 18.94 -7.23
N SER A 319 -8.68 17.63 -7.35
CA SER A 319 -7.71 17.14 -8.37
C SER A 319 -8.27 16.30 -9.53
N HIS A 320 -9.53 15.86 -9.50
CA HIS A 320 -10.05 14.97 -10.57
C HIS A 320 -11.12 15.59 -11.49
N TYR A 321 -11.53 16.84 -11.28
CA TYR A 321 -12.56 17.50 -12.11
C TYR A 321 -12.14 18.85 -12.73
N TYR A 322 -10.88 19.25 -12.64
CA TYR A 322 -10.35 20.40 -13.37
C TYR A 322 -9.18 19.99 -14.27
N ASN A 323 -9.53 19.34 -15.39
CA ASN A 323 -8.82 19.45 -16.66
C ASN A 323 -9.87 19.34 -17.78
N VAL A 324 -10.61 20.44 -17.95
CA VAL A 324 -11.18 20.86 -19.23
C VAL A 324 -10.67 22.26 -19.50
#